data_AF-A0A9D4MGE1-F1
#
_entry.id   AF-A0A9D4MGE1-F1
#
_cell.length_a   1.000
_cell.length_b   1.000
_cell.length_c   1.000
_cell.angle_alpha   90.00
_cell.angle_beta   90.00
_cell.angle_gamma   90.00
#
_symmetry.space_group_name_H-M   'P 1'
#
loop_
_entity.id
_entity.type
_entity.pdbx_description
1 polymer ?
#
loop_
_entity_poly.entity_id
_entity_poly.type
_entity_poly.pdbx_seq_one_letter_code
_entity_poly.pdbx_strand_id
1 'polypeptide(L)'
;MGRVPGLTLERRQQALGMLVAGMPVNDVANHFGVDKCTVSRLRTRYQQTGSAKDRLRSGRLKKTTKRENNYIMMSSRRHQFWTSGKIAAML
;
A
#
# COMPACT_ATOMS: atom_id res chain seq x y z
N MET A 1 -11.29 -8.23 -5.26
CA MET A 1 -11.52 -7.59 -3.95
C MET A 1 -11.32 -6.07 -4.08
N GLY A 2 -12.36 -5.39 -4.54
CA GLY A 2 -12.42 -3.93 -4.66
C GLY A 2 -12.41 -3.25 -3.29
N ARG A 3 -12.10 -1.95 -3.28
CA ARG A 3 -12.08 -1.10 -2.09
C ARG A 3 -13.44 -1.17 -1.39
N VAL A 4 -13.54 -1.87 -0.26
CA VAL A 4 -14.59 -1.58 0.73
C VAL A 4 -14.37 -0.13 1.15
N PRO A 5 -15.39 0.75 1.12
CA PRO A 5 -15.26 2.11 1.64
C PRO A 5 -15.24 2.05 3.18
N GLY A 6 -14.24 1.39 3.74
CA GLY A 6 -13.97 1.38 5.17
C GLY A 6 -13.30 2.69 5.54
N LEU A 7 -13.90 3.41 6.50
CA LEU A 7 -13.53 4.71 7.09
C LEU A 7 -12.58 5.56 6.22
N THR A 8 -13.03 6.74 5.79
CA THR A 8 -12.14 7.77 5.23
C THR A 8 -10.96 8.04 6.17
N LEU A 9 -9.84 8.56 5.65
CA LEU A 9 -8.65 8.83 6.46
C LEU A 9 -8.98 9.68 7.69
N GLU A 10 -9.79 10.72 7.52
CA GLU A 10 -10.27 11.59 8.60
C GLU A 10 -11.02 10.81 9.68
N ARG A 11 -11.97 9.95 9.30
CA ARG A 11 -12.71 9.12 10.25
C ARG A 11 -11.79 8.15 11.00
N ARG A 12 -10.72 7.64 10.37
CA ARG A 12 -9.72 6.80 11.05
C ARG A 12 -8.92 7.59 12.07
N GLN A 13 -8.52 8.81 11.72
CA GLN A 13 -7.80 9.68 12.65
C GLN A 13 -8.69 10.05 13.84
N GLN A 14 -9.96 10.36 13.60
CA GLN A 14 -10.94 10.62 14.65
C GLN A 14 -11.16 9.38 15.54
N ALA A 15 -11.36 8.20 14.94
CA ALA A 15 -11.49 6.94 15.68
C ALA A 15 -10.25 6.62 16.52
N LEU A 16 -9.04 6.89 15.99
CA LEU A 16 -7.80 6.76 16.75
C LEU A 16 -7.71 7.77 17.89
N GLY A 17 -8.17 9.01 17.69
CA GLY A 17 -8.27 10.03 18.75
C GLY A 17 -9.20 9.59 19.88
N MET A 18 -10.38 9.06 19.56
CA MET A 18 -11.30 8.44 20.53
C MET A 18 -10.63 7.25 21.24
N LEU A 19 -9.88 6.44 20.47
CA LEU A 19 -8.87 5.47 20.89
C LEU A 19 -8.03 5.92 22.09
N VAL A 20 -7.29 7.00 21.83
CA VAL A 20 -6.29 7.57 22.74
C VAL A 20 -6.96 8.22 23.95
N ALA A 21 -8.15 8.79 23.79
CA ALA A 21 -8.96 9.33 24.87
C ALA A 21 -9.56 8.25 25.80
N GLY A 22 -9.33 6.96 25.53
CA GLY A 22 -9.74 5.85 26.40
C GLY A 22 -11.13 5.29 26.11
N MET A 23 -11.79 5.70 25.02
CA MET A 23 -13.09 5.12 24.66
C MET A 23 -12.95 3.62 24.28
N PRO A 24 -13.92 2.78 24.68
CA PRO A 24 -13.88 1.37 24.35
C PRO A 24 -14.14 1.15 22.85
N VAL A 25 -13.55 0.07 22.32
CA VAL A 25 -13.59 -0.25 20.87
C VAL A 25 -15.02 -0.38 20.35
N ASN A 26 -15.93 -0.95 21.14
CA ASN A 26 -17.33 -1.10 20.75
C ASN A 26 -18.03 0.25 20.57
N ASP A 27 -17.83 1.20 21.47
CA ASP A 27 -18.48 2.51 21.38
C ASP A 27 -17.97 3.30 20.17
N VAL A 28 -16.66 3.23 19.91
CA VAL A 28 -16.07 3.81 18.69
C VAL A 28 -16.63 3.14 17.43
N ALA A 29 -16.80 1.81 17.45
CA ALA A 29 -17.37 1.07 16.31
C ALA A 29 -18.83 1.48 16.05
N ASN A 30 -19.63 1.57 17.11
CA ASN A 30 -21.02 2.02 17.07
C ASN A 30 -21.12 3.47 16.56
N HIS A 31 -20.27 4.37 17.05
CA HIS A 31 -20.24 5.78 16.62
C HIS A 31 -20.01 5.93 15.11
N PHE A 32 -19.16 5.09 14.52
CA PHE A 32 -18.87 5.13 13.09
C PHE A 32 -19.72 4.16 12.25
N GLY A 33 -20.61 3.37 12.86
CA GLY A 33 -21.42 2.37 12.16
C GLY A 33 -20.59 1.28 11.45
N VAL A 34 -19.47 0.86 12.05
CA VAL A 34 -18.59 -0.18 11.50
C VAL A 34 -18.44 -1.35 12.46
N ASP A 35 -18.02 -2.49 11.93
CA ASP A 35 -17.73 -3.66 12.76
C ASP A 35 -16.54 -3.40 13.70
N LYS A 36 -16.62 -3.93 14.92
CA LYS A 36 -15.58 -3.82 15.97
C LYS A 36 -14.22 -4.33 15.51
N CYS A 37 -14.16 -5.33 14.62
CA CYS A 37 -12.90 -5.84 14.07
C CYS A 37 -12.22 -4.79 13.19
N THR A 38 -12.99 -3.91 12.55
CA THR A 38 -12.44 -2.79 11.75
C THR A 38 -11.68 -1.82 12.64
N VAL A 39 -12.24 -1.44 13.78
CA VAL A 39 -11.62 -0.54 14.75
C VAL A 39 -10.42 -1.22 15.45
N SER A 40 -10.56 -2.50 15.81
CA SER A 40 -9.46 -3.29 16.37
C SER A 40 -8.27 -3.38 15.41
N ARG A 41 -8.51 -3.76 14.14
CA ARG A 41 -7.47 -3.80 13.09
C ARG A 41 -6.84 -2.43 12.83
N LEU A 42 -7.63 -1.35 12.89
CA LEU A 42 -7.13 0.01 12.79
C LEU A 42 -6.14 0.32 13.92
N ARG A 43 -6.48 0.02 15.17
CA ARG A 43 -5.61 0.21 16.35
C ARG A 43 -4.31 -0.59 16.22
N THR A 44 -4.41 -1.88 15.89
CA THR A 44 -3.22 -2.73 15.73
C THR A 44 -2.31 -2.23 14.60
N ARG A 45 -2.88 -1.85 13.45
CA ARG A 45 -2.10 -1.28 12.35
C ARG A 45 -1.41 0.02 12.75
N TYR A 46 -2.10 0.89 13.48
CA TYR A 46 -1.53 2.14 13.95
C TYR A 46 -0.37 1.91 14.92
N GLN A 47 -0.51 0.96 15.85
CA GLN A 47 0.58 0.58 16.76
C GLN A 47 1.82 0.04 16.03
N GLN A 48 1.63 -0.68 14.91
CA GLN A 48 2.73 -1.24 14.12
C GLN A 48 3.42 -0.21 13.20
N THR A 49 2.68 0.76 12.68
CA THR A 49 3.15 1.64 11.58
C THR A 49 3.18 3.13 11.93
N GLY A 50 2.55 3.54 13.03
CA GLY A 50 2.34 4.95 13.38
C GLY A 50 1.43 5.70 12.41
N SER A 51 0.73 5.03 11.48
CA SER A 51 -0.03 5.68 10.41
C SER A 51 -1.48 5.23 10.33
N ALA A 52 -2.39 6.21 10.24
CA ALA A 52 -3.81 5.98 9.95
C ALA A 52 -4.07 5.68 8.46
N LYS A 53 -3.11 6.03 7.58
CA LYS A 53 -3.20 5.81 6.13
C LYS A 53 -3.20 4.31 5.80
N ASP A 54 -3.75 4.00 4.63
CA ASP A 54 -3.62 2.64 4.10
C ASP A 54 -2.15 2.35 3.79
N ARG A 55 -1.73 1.13 4.14
CA ARG A 55 -0.42 0.64 3.73
C ARG A 55 -0.41 0.52 2.21
N LEU A 56 0.61 1.10 1.59
CA LEU A 56 0.92 0.84 0.19
C LEU A 56 1.03 -0.67 0.02
N ARG A 57 0.15 -1.24 -0.81
CA ARG A 57 0.21 -2.67 -1.09
C ARG A 57 1.53 -2.95 -1.80
N SER A 58 2.24 -3.98 -1.36
CA SER A 58 3.35 -4.56 -2.13
C SER A 58 2.72 -5.18 -3.37
N GLY A 59 2.57 -4.38 -4.43
CA GLY A 59 2.10 -4.87 -5.71
C GLY A 59 3.01 -5.96 -6.27
N ARG A 60 2.66 -6.47 -7.44
CA ARG A 60 3.52 -7.43 -8.14
C ARG A 60 4.90 -6.80 -8.37
N LEU A 61 5.96 -7.53 -8.01
CA LEU A 61 7.32 -7.11 -8.30
C LEU A 61 7.48 -6.93 -9.82
N LYS A 62 8.32 -5.97 -10.21
CA LYS A 62 8.66 -5.77 -11.62
C LYS A 62 9.38 -7.01 -12.13
N LYS A 63 9.12 -7.41 -13.38
CA LYS A 63 9.83 -8.52 -14.01
C LYS A 63 11.32 -8.23 -14.18
N THR A 64 11.67 -6.95 -14.40
CA THR A 64 13.05 -6.53 -14.62
C THR A 64 13.66 -5.87 -13.39
N THR A 65 14.93 -6.19 -13.13
CA THR A 65 15.73 -5.52 -12.09
C THR A 65 16.20 -4.13 -12.55
N LYS A 66 16.69 -3.30 -11.62
CA LYS A 66 17.25 -1.98 -11.98
C LYS A 66 18.44 -2.10 -12.94
N ARG A 67 19.26 -3.14 -12.77
CA ARG A 67 20.41 -3.43 -13.63
C ARG A 67 19.98 -3.81 -15.03
N GLU A 68 19.00 -4.71 -15.17
CA GLU A 68 18.45 -5.08 -16.47
C GLU A 68 17.83 -3.89 -17.19
N ASN A 69 17.09 -3.03 -16.48
CA ASN A 69 16.52 -1.82 -17.08
C ASN A 69 17.60 -0.86 -17.59
N ASN A 70 18.70 -0.70 -16.84
CA ASN A 70 19.84 0.09 -17.30
C ASN A 70 20.50 -0.54 -18.54
N TYR A 71 20.65 -1.85 -18.56
CA TYR A 71 21.18 -2.57 -19.72
C TYR A 71 20.29 -2.37 -20.95
N ILE A 72 18.97 -2.57 -20.83
CA ILE A 72 18.01 -2.32 -21.91
C ILE A 72 18.16 -0.90 -22.46
N MET A 73 18.22 0.11 -21.58
CA MET A 73 18.39 1.50 -21.99
C MET A 73 19.71 1.72 -22.74
N MET A 74 20.82 1.20 -22.23
CA MET A 74 22.14 1.40 -22.83
C MET A 74 22.27 0.67 -24.18
N SER A 75 21.83 -0.58 -24.25
CA SER A 75 21.88 -1.39 -25.47
C SER A 75 20.99 -0.79 -26.57
N SER A 76 19.80 -0.30 -26.22
CA SER A 76 18.90 0.37 -27.19
C SER A 76 19.52 1.65 -27.78
N ARG A 77 20.28 2.40 -26.98
CA ARG A 77 20.96 3.64 -27.43
C ARG A 77 22.20 3.36 -28.26
N ARG A 78 23.03 2.40 -27.84
CA ARG A 78 24.29 2.04 -28.54
C ARG A 78 24.04 1.25 -29.81
N HIS A 79 22.97 0.47 -29.83
CA HIS A 79 22.62 -0.42 -30.93
C HIS A 79 21.18 -0.16 -31.37
N GLN A 80 20.98 0.99 -32.01
CA GLN A 80 19.67 1.51 -32.41
C GLN A 80 18.83 0.55 -33.27
N PHE A 81 19.48 -0.36 -34.00
CA PHE A 81 18.82 -1.34 -34.87
C PHE A 81 18.66 -2.74 -34.26
N TRP A 82 19.02 -2.94 -32.99
CA TRP A 82 18.75 -4.22 -32.33
C TRP A 82 17.28 -4.36 -32.00
N THR A 83 16.73 -5.54 -32.27
CA THR A 83 15.35 -5.86 -31.90
C THR A 83 15.23 -6.07 -30.40
N SER A 84 14.03 -5.83 -29.86
CA SER A 84 13.74 -6.05 -28.44
C SER A 84 14.04 -7.49 -27.99
N GLY A 85 13.73 -8.49 -28.83
CA GLY A 85 14.04 -9.89 -28.58
C GLY A 85 15.55 -10.16 -28.48
N LYS A 86 16.36 -9.50 -29.32
CA LYS A 86 17.82 -9.61 -29.26
C LYS A 86 18.38 -9.01 -27.96
N ILE A 87 17.87 -7.86 -27.53
CA ILE A 87 18.27 -7.24 -26.26
C ILE A 87 17.83 -8.12 -25.08
N ALA A 88 16.62 -8.67 -25.13
CA ALA A 88 16.10 -9.55 -24.09
C ALA A 88 16.89 -10.87 -23.97
N ALA A 89 17.39 -11.42 -25.08
CA ALA A 89 18.24 -12.61 -25.06
C ALA A 89 19.62 -12.38 -24.44
N MET A 90 20.02 -11.12 -24.22
CA MET A 90 21.30 -10.74 -23.62
C MET A 90 21.17 -10.27 -22.15
N LEU A 91 19.96 -10.31 -21.59
CA LEU A 91 19.66 -10.03 -20.17
C LEU A 91 19.82 -11.29 -19.33
#